data_AF-V4YD31-F1
#
_entry.id   AF-V4YD31-F1
#
_cell.length_a   1.000
_cell.length_b   1.000
_cell.length_c   1.000
_cell.angle_alpha   90.00
_cell.angle_beta   90.00
_cell.angle_gamma   90.00
#
_symmetry.space_group_name_H-M   'P 1'
#
loop_
_entity.id
_entity.type
_entity.pdbx_description
1 polymer ?
#
loop_
_entity_poly.entity_id
_entity_poly.type
_entity_poly.pdbx_seq_one_letter_code
_entity_poly.pdbx_strand_id
1 'polypeptide(L)'
;MNHDRIHSREPTHHVDRWSVGTIQAMTERHGHSVVTVAPRDGDDGPVELTVTMAVRDLFVSRLDIHPDESPIGERVWYRERGQ
;
A
#
# COMPACT_ATOMS: atom_id res chain seq x y z
N MET A 1 1.59 -4.90 17.84
CA MET A 1 2.40 -3.96 17.02
C MET A 1 1.49 -3.46 15.91
N ASN A 2 1.34 -2.15 15.78
CA ASN A 2 0.34 -1.55 14.90
C ASN A 2 1.00 -1.16 13.57
N HIS A 3 0.68 -1.90 12.51
CA HIS A 3 1.14 -1.66 11.14
C HIS A 3 0.21 -0.69 10.42
N ASP A 4 0.71 -0.05 9.36
CA ASP A 4 -0.11 0.69 8.41
C ASP A 4 -1.05 -0.28 7.67
N ARG A 5 -2.04 0.26 6.95
CA ARG A 5 -2.97 -0.57 6.19
C ARG A 5 -2.95 -0.20 4.72
N ILE A 6 -3.02 -1.23 3.89
CA ILE A 6 -2.99 -1.12 2.43
C ILE A 6 -3.96 -2.13 1.82
N HIS A 7 -4.66 -1.73 0.76
CA HIS A 7 -5.54 -2.58 -0.02
C HIS A 7 -5.29 -2.38 -1.52
N SER A 8 -5.43 -3.47 -2.29
CA SER A 8 -5.41 -3.45 -3.76
C SER A 8 -6.71 -2.97 -4.39
N ARG A 9 -7.77 -2.82 -3.60
CA ARG A 9 -9.12 -2.41 -4.04
C ARG A 9 -9.71 -1.44 -3.03
N GLU A 10 -10.70 -0.67 -3.48
CA GLU A 10 -11.42 0.25 -2.61
C GLU A 10 -12.01 -0.48 -1.39
N PRO A 11 -11.71 0.00 -0.17
CA PRO A 11 -12.30 -0.54 1.05
C PRO A 11 -13.83 -0.39 1.04
N THR A 12 -14.56 -1.36 1.58
CA THR A 12 -16.03 -1.27 1.65
C THR A 12 -16.54 -0.52 2.89
N HIS A 13 -15.65 -0.20 3.84
CA HIS A 13 -15.99 0.43 5.11
C HIS A 13 -15.00 1.55 5.44
N HIS A 14 -15.51 2.63 6.03
CA HIS A 14 -14.73 3.82 6.41
C HIS A 14 -13.91 4.39 5.24
N VAL A 15 -14.49 4.41 4.03
CA VAL A 15 -13.86 4.87 2.78
C VAL A 15 -13.24 6.26 2.91
N ASP A 16 -13.86 7.13 3.72
CA ASP A 16 -13.43 8.48 4.05
C ASP A 16 -12.08 8.55 4.79
N ARG A 17 -11.61 7.42 5.33
CA ARG A 17 -10.34 7.31 6.08
C ARG A 17 -9.20 6.70 5.29
N TRP A 18 -9.37 6.55 3.98
CA TRP A 18 -8.34 5.98 3.12
C TRP A 18 -7.94 6.97 2.05
N SER A 19 -6.63 7.05 1.82
CA SER A 19 -6.04 7.76 0.71
C SER A 19 -5.81 6.81 -0.45
N VAL A 20 -5.79 7.35 -1.67
CA VAL A 20 -5.48 6.61 -2.88
C VAL A 20 -4.10 7.02 -3.36
N GLY A 21 -3.30 6.05 -3.80
CA GLY A 21 -1.99 6.34 -4.38
C GLY A 21 -1.49 5.23 -5.29
N THR A 22 -0.29 5.44 -5.82
CA THR A 22 0.39 4.54 -6.75
C THR A 22 1.66 4.00 -6.13
N ILE A 23 1.88 2.69 -6.18
CA ILE A 23 3.10 2.07 -5.68
C ILE A 23 4.29 2.54 -6.54
N GLN A 24 5.30 3.13 -5.90
CA GLN A 24 6.55 3.53 -6.56
C GLN A 24 7.70 2.58 -6.26
N ALA A 25 7.72 2.02 -5.06
CA ALA A 25 8.76 1.08 -4.64
C ALA A 25 8.25 0.12 -3.58
N MET A 26 8.89 -1.03 -3.49
CA MET A 26 8.69 -1.99 -2.40
C MET A 26 10.05 -2.52 -1.97
N THR A 27 10.31 -2.51 -0.66
CA THR A 27 11.54 -3.03 -0.08
C THR A 27 11.24 -3.81 1.19
N GLU A 28 12.15 -4.69 1.59
CA GLU A 28 12.03 -5.46 2.82
C GLU A 28 12.99 -4.89 3.87
N ARG A 29 12.47 -4.55 5.06
CA ARG A 29 13.26 -4.06 6.19
C ARG A 29 12.84 -4.78 7.46
N HIS A 30 13.78 -5.43 8.13
CA HIS A 30 13.55 -6.10 9.42
C HIS A 30 12.33 -7.06 9.44
N GLY A 31 12.14 -7.86 8.37
CA GLY A 31 11.01 -8.79 8.26
C GLY A 31 9.65 -8.12 7.99
N HIS A 32 9.66 -6.86 7.56
CA HIS A 32 8.48 -6.10 7.13
C HIS A 32 8.64 -5.67 5.69
N SER A 33 7.51 -5.46 5.01
CA SER A 33 7.50 -4.81 3.70
C SER A 33 7.26 -3.32 3.90
N VAL A 34 8.16 -2.51 3.37
CA VAL A 34 7.97 -1.07 3.21
C VAL A 34 7.50 -0.81 1.80
N VAL A 35 6.33 -0.19 1.67
CA VAL A 35 5.71 0.16 0.39
C VAL A 35 5.74 1.68 0.25
N THR A 36 6.46 2.17 -0.73
CA THR A 36 6.48 3.59 -1.07
C THR A 36 5.32 3.90 -2.00
N VAL A 37 4.43 4.79 -1.61
CA VAL A 37 3.22 5.15 -2.36
C VAL A 37 3.28 6.64 -2.68
N ALA A 38 3.15 6.99 -3.95
CA ALA A 38 2.88 8.37 -4.36
C ALA A 38 1.38 8.65 -4.18
N PRO A 39 0.99 9.64 -3.35
CA PRO A 39 -0.40 10.05 -3.23
C PRO A 39 -0.98 10.46 -4.59
N ARG A 40 -2.25 10.13 -4.86
CA ARG A 40 -2.93 10.54 -6.10
C ARG A 40 -3.21 12.03 -6.12
N ASP A 41 -3.64 12.56 -4.98
CA ASP A 41 -4.10 13.93 -4.80
C ASP A 41 -3.26 14.55 -3.67
N GLY A 42 -2.23 15.31 -4.00
CA GLY A 42 -1.37 16.00 -3.04
C GLY A 42 0.02 16.36 -3.60
N ASP A 43 0.56 17.51 -3.16
CA ASP A 43 1.99 17.86 -3.32
C ASP A 43 2.86 17.22 -2.21
N ASP A 44 2.24 16.48 -1.30
CA ASP A 44 2.93 15.70 -0.30
C ASP A 44 3.73 14.59 -1.01
N GLY A 45 5.04 14.55 -0.78
CA GLY A 45 5.91 13.57 -1.40
C GLY A 45 5.53 12.12 -1.10
N PRO A 46 6.24 11.14 -1.70
CA PRO A 46 5.92 9.73 -1.49
C PRO A 46 5.90 9.34 -0.01
N VAL A 47 4.91 8.53 0.39
CA VAL A 47 4.71 8.03 1.74
C VAL A 47 5.25 6.61 1.87
N GLU A 48 5.98 6.30 2.95
CA GLU A 48 6.46 4.94 3.26
C GLU A 48 5.49 4.23 4.22
N LEU A 49 4.86 3.16 3.76
CA LEU A 49 3.94 2.33 4.56
C LEU A 49 4.65 1.07 5.03
N THR A 50 4.67 0.83 6.34
CA THR A 50 5.27 -0.39 6.91
C THR A 50 4.19 -1.41 7.23
N VAL A 51 4.20 -2.52 6.49
CA VAL A 51 3.25 -3.63 6.65
C VAL A 51 3.97 -4.94 6.93
N THR A 52 3.26 -5.91 7.49
CA THR A 52 3.81 -7.26 7.63
C THR A 52 3.95 -7.93 6.26
N MET A 53 4.82 -8.93 6.17
CA MET A 53 4.96 -9.74 4.95
C MET A 53 3.65 -10.44 4.56
N ALA A 54 2.87 -10.92 5.53
CA ALA A 54 1.56 -11.51 5.25
C ALA A 54 0.57 -10.50 4.63
N VAL A 55 0.61 -9.24 5.05
CA VAL A 55 -0.22 -8.17 4.45
C VAL A 55 0.28 -7.85 3.05
N ARG A 56 1.60 -7.80 2.84
CA ARG A 56 2.21 -7.63 1.52
C ARG A 56 1.69 -8.67 0.54
N ASP A 57 1.86 -9.95 0.85
CA ASP A 57 1.48 -11.06 -0.03
C ASP A 57 -0.03 -11.05 -0.29
N LEU A 58 -0.83 -10.71 0.73
CA LEU A 58 -2.28 -10.61 0.61
C LEU A 58 -2.73 -9.50 -0.34
N PHE A 59 -2.14 -8.30 -0.28
CA PHE A 59 -2.58 -7.23 -1.18
C PHE A 59 -2.04 -7.43 -2.60
N VAL A 60 -0.78 -7.90 -2.75
CA VAL A 60 -0.17 -8.16 -4.06
C VAL A 60 -0.95 -9.24 -4.80
N SER A 61 -1.33 -10.34 -4.14
CA SER A 61 -2.14 -11.41 -4.75
C SER A 61 -3.55 -10.98 -5.20
N ARG A 62 -3.97 -9.77 -4.81
CA ARG A 62 -5.28 -9.20 -5.17
C ARG A 62 -5.18 -8.05 -6.17
N LEU A 63 -3.97 -7.68 -6.60
CA LEU A 63 -3.76 -6.78 -7.72
C LEU A 63 -4.19 -7.48 -9.02
N ASP A 64 -4.64 -6.70 -9.98
CA ASP A 64 -5.08 -7.21 -11.29
C ASP A 64 -3.89 -7.27 -12.26
N ILE A 65 -2.81 -7.92 -11.82
CA ILE A 65 -1.53 -8.07 -12.54
C ILE A 65 -1.15 -9.56 -12.60
N HIS A 66 -0.28 -9.92 -13.54
CA HIS A 66 0.25 -11.29 -13.58
C HIS A 66 1.09 -11.57 -12.31
N PRO A 67 1.11 -12.79 -11.76
CA PRO A 67 1.88 -13.12 -10.55
C PRO A 67 3.39 -12.84 -10.63
N ASP A 68 3.94 -12.76 -11.84
CA ASP A 68 5.36 -12.45 -12.09
C ASP A 68 5.60 -10.97 -12.42
N GLU A 69 4.55 -10.16 -12.49
CA GLU A 69 4.63 -8.74 -12.75
C GLU A 69 4.93 -7.94 -11.47
N SER A 70 5.62 -6.82 -11.66
CA SER A 70 5.93 -5.92 -10.56
C SER A 70 4.67 -5.18 -10.12
N PRO A 71 4.40 -5.08 -8.80
CA PRO A 71 3.30 -4.26 -8.28
C PRO A 71 3.57 -2.75 -8.40
N ILE A 72 4.77 -2.34 -8.85
CA ILE A 72 5.11 -0.92 -9.07
C ILE A 72 4.25 -0.37 -10.22
N GLY A 73 3.64 0.79 -10.01
CA GLY A 73 2.67 1.39 -10.93
C GLY A 73 1.22 1.09 -10.59
N GLU A 74 0.97 0.12 -9.71
CA GLU A 74 -0.40 -0.25 -9.33
C GLU A 74 -1.03 0.72 -8.34
N ARG A 75 -2.34 0.89 -8.49
CA ARG A 75 -3.16 1.72 -7.60
C ARG A 75 -3.48 0.96 -6.31
N VAL A 76 -3.32 1.64 -5.19
CA VAL A 76 -3.66 1.12 -3.87
C VAL A 76 -4.43 2.15 -3.03
N TRP A 77 -5.15 1.63 -2.05
CA TRP A 77 -5.80 2.40 -0.99
C TRP A 77 -5.00 2.19 0.27
N TYR A 78 -4.57 3.26 0.91
CA TYR A 78 -3.74 3.18 2.10
C TYR A 78 -4.23 4.09 3.20
N ARG A 79 -3.81 3.78 4.42
CA ARG A 79 -3.91 4.68 5.56
C ARG A 79 -2.71 4.48 6.46
N GLU A 80 -2.17 5.60 6.90
CA GLU A 80 -1.13 5.64 7.91
C GLU A 80 -1.75 5.42 9.30
N ARG A 81 -1.00 4.79 10.18
CA ARG A 81 -1.41 4.64 11.56
C ARG A 81 -1.51 6.00 12.25
N GLY A 82 -2.68 6.29 12.82
CA GLY A 82 -2.89 7.43 13.74
C GLY A 82 -3.51 8.67 13.11
N GLN A 83 -3.83 8.59 11.81
CA GLN A 83 -4.55 9.62 11.04
C GLN A 83 -5.98 9.15 10.73
#